data_AF-A0A529ZQX1-F1
#
_entry.id   AF-A0A529ZQX1-F1
#
_cell.length_a   1.000
_cell.length_b   1.000
_cell.length_c   1.000
_cell.angle_alpha   90.00
_cell.angle_beta   90.00
_cell.angle_gamma   90.00
#
_symmetry.space_group_name_H-M   'P 1'
#
loop_
_entity.id
_entity.type
_entity.pdbx_description
1 polymer ?
#
loop_
_entity_poly.entity_id
_entity_poly.type
_entity_poly.pdbx_seq_one_letter_code
_entity_poly.pdbx_strand_id
1 'polypeptide(L)'
;ALIFAVHMWQPRATEPKSIWQVMGRQKDLQYASRGRSHVARQEQLHRLRHVVREMGRLVPEERREDPMFKELASYGCPSVMHLVRLLSPRLDGEDHTKDIDFTRSGIRTRWQAGYEHGQRVLTDKPWECEVDMLQGIVIHESQE
;
A
#
# COMPACT_ATOMS: atom_id res chain seq x y z
N ALA A 1 -0.92 13.20 2.94
CA ALA A 1 0.00 12.81 1.85
C ALA A 1 -0.66 11.73 1.00
N LEU A 2 -0.40 11.69 -0.30
CA LEU A 2 -0.89 10.64 -1.21
C LEU A 2 0.31 9.84 -1.73
N ILE A 3 0.27 8.52 -1.59
CA ILE A 3 1.39 7.61 -1.86
C ILE A 3 0.89 6.51 -2.78
N PHE A 4 1.58 6.28 -3.89
CA PHE A 4 1.30 5.17 -4.80
C PHE A 4 2.36 4.09 -4.65
N ALA A 5 1.93 2.86 -4.38
CA ALA A 5 2.81 1.70 -4.24
C ALA A 5 2.43 0.64 -5.28
N VAL A 6 3.35 0.35 -6.19
CA VAL A 6 3.15 -0.64 -7.27
C VAL A 6 3.70 -2.00 -6.83
N HIS A 7 2.87 -3.04 -6.95
CA HIS A 7 3.25 -4.43 -6.72
C HIS A 7 3.20 -5.20 -8.03
N MET A 8 4.38 -5.59 -8.54
CA MET A 8 4.48 -6.32 -9.81
C MET A 8 4.10 -7.80 -9.69
N TRP A 9 4.28 -8.40 -8.52
CA TRP A 9 4.04 -9.82 -8.26
C TRP A 9 2.84 -10.00 -7.34
N GLN A 10 1.80 -10.68 -7.84
CA GLN A 10 0.54 -10.78 -7.12
C GLN A 10 0.60 -11.84 -6.00
N PRO A 11 0.37 -11.45 -4.73
CA PRO A 11 0.48 -12.39 -3.62
C PRO A 11 -0.67 -13.40 -3.55
N ARG A 12 -1.82 -13.12 -4.20
CA ARG A 12 -3.00 -14.00 -4.27
C ARG A 12 -3.19 -14.45 -5.71
N ALA A 13 -3.51 -15.72 -5.91
CA ALA A 13 -3.80 -16.34 -7.20
C ALA A 13 -4.80 -17.49 -7.00
N THR A 14 -5.47 -17.92 -8.07
CA THR A 14 -6.26 -19.16 -8.06
C THR A 14 -5.37 -20.39 -7.82
N GLU A 15 -5.96 -21.47 -7.33
CA GLU A 15 -5.24 -22.73 -7.14
C GLU A 15 -4.68 -23.25 -8.47
N PRO A 16 -3.35 -23.53 -8.54
CA PRO A 16 -2.72 -24.08 -9.74
C PRO A 16 -3.27 -25.46 -10.12
N LYS A 17 -3.54 -25.67 -11.40
CA LYS A 17 -3.99 -26.93 -12.01
C LYS A 17 -2.94 -27.59 -12.91
N SER A 18 -1.75 -27.01 -13.02
CA SER A 18 -0.64 -27.55 -13.81
C SER A 18 0.72 -27.19 -13.20
N ILE A 19 1.78 -27.94 -13.56
CA ILE A 19 3.15 -27.67 -13.11
C ILE A 19 3.63 -26.27 -13.50
N TRP A 20 3.22 -25.79 -14.69
CA TRP A 20 3.54 -24.44 -15.16
C TRP A 20 2.92 -23.36 -14.28
N GLN A 21 1.68 -23.57 -13.86
CA GLN A 21 1.00 -22.65 -12.94
C GLN A 21 1.63 -22.71 -11.54
N VAL A 22 2.10 -23.88 -11.09
CA VAL A 22 2.85 -24.02 -9.82
C VAL A 22 4.15 -23.21 -9.88
N MET A 23 4.93 -23.32 -10.97
CA MET A 23 6.16 -22.55 -11.13
C MET A 23 5.91 -21.05 -11.20
N GLY A 24 4.87 -20.62 -11.93
CA GLY A 24 4.44 -19.22 -11.93
C GLY A 24 4.06 -18.73 -10.53
N ARG A 25 3.31 -19.55 -9.79
CA ARG A 25 2.91 -19.26 -8.41
C ARG A 25 4.10 -19.17 -7.45
N GLN A 26 5.10 -20.03 -7.62
CA GLN A 26 6.34 -19.95 -6.84
C GLN A 26 7.04 -18.62 -7.07
N LYS A 27 7.13 -18.13 -8.31
CA LYS A 27 7.73 -16.82 -8.61
C LYS A 27 6.94 -15.66 -8.03
N ASP A 28 5.60 -15.71 -8.13
CA ASP A 28 4.73 -14.74 -7.45
C ASP A 28 5.01 -14.65 -5.95
N LEU A 29 5.25 -15.78 -5.29
CA LEU A 29 5.58 -15.80 -3.86
C LEU A 29 7.02 -15.37 -3.57
N GLN A 30 7.96 -15.78 -4.41
CA GLN A 30 9.40 -15.48 -4.27
C GLN A 30 9.69 -13.99 -4.43
N TYR A 31 9.06 -13.34 -5.41
CA TYR A 31 9.28 -11.94 -5.73
C TYR A 31 8.20 -11.00 -5.16
N ALA A 32 7.19 -11.53 -4.45
CA ALA A 32 6.24 -10.71 -3.73
C ALA A 32 6.96 -9.84 -2.68
N SER A 33 6.70 -8.54 -2.74
CA SER A 33 7.14 -7.61 -1.71
C SER A 33 6.51 -7.95 -0.35
N ARG A 34 7.29 -7.81 0.73
CA ARG A 34 6.80 -7.83 2.12
C ARG A 34 6.01 -6.56 2.51
N GLY A 35 5.55 -5.79 1.53
CA GLY A 35 4.86 -4.52 1.72
C GLY A 35 3.67 -4.59 2.69
N ARG A 36 2.93 -5.71 2.73
CA ARG A 36 1.80 -5.86 3.68
C ARG A 36 2.21 -5.74 5.14
N SER A 37 3.26 -6.44 5.58
CA SER A 37 3.68 -6.39 6.98
C SER A 37 4.32 -5.05 7.33
N HIS A 38 5.05 -4.45 6.38
CA HIS A 38 5.64 -3.12 6.57
C HIS A 38 4.56 -2.05 6.69
N VAL A 39 3.54 -2.08 5.83
CA VAL A 39 2.42 -1.14 5.87
C VAL A 39 1.61 -1.31 7.15
N ALA A 40 1.30 -2.54 7.58
CA ALA A 40 0.57 -2.78 8.83
C ALA A 40 1.32 -2.23 10.05
N ARG A 41 2.65 -2.40 10.09
CA ARG A 41 3.48 -1.80 11.15
C ARG A 41 3.47 -0.28 11.10
N GLN A 42 3.54 0.33 9.92
CA GLN A 42 3.48 1.78 9.77
C GLN A 42 2.10 2.33 10.16
N GLU A 43 1.01 1.63 9.83
CA GLU A 43 -0.35 1.99 10.26
C GLU A 43 -0.45 1.98 11.79
N GLN A 44 0.05 0.93 12.43
CA GLN A 44 0.06 0.84 13.90
C GLN A 44 0.87 1.97 14.54
N LEU A 45 2.10 2.23 14.07
CA LEU A 45 2.94 3.30 14.60
C LEU A 45 2.30 4.67 14.41
N HIS A 46 1.73 4.93 13.23
CA HIS A 46 1.14 6.23 12.93
C HIS A 46 -0.17 6.47 13.68
N ARG A 47 -0.97 5.42 13.90
CA ARG A 47 -2.12 5.44 14.82
C ARG A 47 -1.70 5.81 16.24
N LEU A 48 -0.62 5.24 16.76
CA LEU A 48 -0.11 5.60 18.10
C LEU A 48 0.30 7.09 18.16
N ARG A 49 0.88 7.63 17.10
CA ARG A 49 1.20 9.08 17.03
C ARG A 49 -0.05 9.96 17.06
N HIS A 50 -1.15 9.52 16.44
CA HIS A 50 -2.45 10.21 16.59
C HIS A 50 -2.99 10.11 18.01
N VAL A 51 -2.90 8.94 18.65
CA VAL A 51 -3.31 8.77 20.05
C VAL A 51 -2.52 9.71 20.97
N VAL A 52 -1.20 9.80 20.81
CA VAL A 52 -0.36 10.76 21.57
C VAL A 52 -0.83 12.20 21.37
N ARG A 53 -1.18 12.58 20.14
CA ARG A 53 -1.71 13.92 19.84
C ARG A 53 -3.04 14.18 20.55
N GLU A 54 -3.98 13.24 20.47
CA GLU A 54 -5.30 13.40 21.10
C GLU A 54 -5.20 13.41 22.61
N MET A 55 -4.35 12.55 23.20
CA MET A 55 -4.06 12.61 24.65
C MET A 55 -3.48 13.96 25.05
N GLY A 56 -2.57 14.52 24.25
CA GLY A 56 -1.99 15.84 24.50
C GLY A 56 -3.03 16.97 24.54
N ARG A 57 -4.13 16.86 23.79
CA ARG A 57 -5.23 17.84 23.81
C ARG A 57 -6.05 17.80 25.10
N LEU A 58 -6.09 16.65 25.78
CA LEU A 58 -6.80 16.47 27.04
C LEU A 58 -6.02 17.00 28.25
N VAL A 59 -4.74 17.33 28.08
CA VAL A 59 -3.89 17.84 29.16
C VAL A 59 -4.22 19.32 29.44
N PRO A 60 -4.43 19.71 30.72
CA PRO A 60 -4.67 21.09 31.13
C PRO A 60 -3.53 22.03 30.70
N GLU A 61 -3.87 23.27 30.37
CA GLU A 61 -2.93 24.27 29.83
C GLU A 61 -1.73 24.48 30.76
N GLU A 62 -1.94 24.43 32.07
CA GLU A 62 -0.92 24.67 33.10
C GLU A 62 0.21 23.63 33.06
N ARG A 63 -0.07 22.44 32.52
CA ARG A 63 0.90 21.34 32.41
C ARG A 63 1.53 21.24 31.03
N ARG A 64 1.08 22.04 30.05
CA ARG A 64 1.62 22.01 28.68
C ARG A 64 2.99 22.66 28.55
N GLU A 65 3.33 23.55 29.47
CA GLU A 65 4.65 24.18 29.53
C GLU A 65 5.73 23.28 30.15
N ASP A 66 5.34 22.15 30.77
CA ASP A 66 6.27 21.16 31.31
C ASP A 66 7.18 20.62 30.17
N PRO A 67 8.52 20.73 30.29
CA PRO A 67 9.44 20.24 29.27
C PRO A 67 9.23 18.78 28.89
N MET A 68 8.89 17.92 29.86
CA MET A 68 8.63 16.50 29.62
C MET A 68 7.35 16.32 28.79
N PHE A 69 6.31 17.11 29.04
CA PHE A 69 5.10 17.08 28.23
C PHE A 69 5.40 17.52 26.78
N LYS A 70 6.16 18.60 26.58
CA LYS A 70 6.53 19.07 25.24
C LYS A 70 7.30 18.00 24.45
N GLU A 71 8.22 17.30 25.10
CA GLU A 71 8.94 16.18 24.49
C GLU A 71 7.98 15.06 24.05
N LEU A 72 7.11 14.60 24.95
CA LEU A 72 6.14 13.54 24.64
C LEU A 72 5.15 13.95 23.53
N ALA A 73 4.65 15.19 23.58
CA ALA A 73 3.73 15.74 22.59
C ALA A 73 4.38 15.86 21.19
N SER A 74 5.71 16.03 21.12
CA SER A 74 6.45 16.13 19.84
C SER A 74 6.39 14.85 19.00
N TYR A 75 6.16 13.68 19.62
CA TYR A 75 5.97 12.43 18.90
C TYR A 75 4.61 12.33 18.20
N GLY A 76 3.65 13.17 18.61
CA GLY A 76 2.35 13.28 17.98
C GLY A 76 2.47 13.66 16.49
N CYS A 77 1.51 13.23 15.67
CA CYS A 77 1.46 13.65 14.27
C CYS A 77 0.01 13.88 13.84
N PRO A 78 -0.32 15.02 13.21
CA PRO A 78 -1.68 15.29 12.74
C PRO A 78 -1.96 14.75 11.34
N SER A 79 -0.95 14.20 10.65
CA SER A 79 -1.07 13.91 9.22
C SER A 79 -1.89 12.65 8.96
N VAL A 80 -2.67 12.67 7.88
CA VAL A 80 -3.27 11.47 7.29
C VAL A 80 -2.56 11.16 5.97
N MET A 81 -2.24 9.89 5.76
CA MET A 81 -1.59 9.38 4.56
C MET A 81 -2.52 8.42 3.83
N HIS A 82 -2.75 8.66 2.54
CA HIS A 82 -3.48 7.75 1.67
C HIS A 82 -2.47 6.91 0.90
N LEU A 83 -2.49 5.61 1.12
CA LEU A 83 -1.64 4.65 0.43
C LEU A 83 -2.47 3.90 -0.61
N VAL A 84 -2.29 4.25 -1.88
CA VAL A 84 -2.91 3.59 -3.03
C VAL A 84 -2.01 2.46 -3.51
N ARG A 85 -2.49 1.23 -3.39
CA ARG A 85 -1.77 0.03 -3.80
C ARG A 85 -2.24 -0.38 -5.18
N LEU A 86 -1.33 -0.28 -6.15
CA LEU A 86 -1.54 -0.71 -7.53
C LEU A 86 -0.97 -2.13 -7.68
N LEU A 87 -1.84 -3.12 -7.86
CA LEU A 87 -1.42 -4.47 -8.23
C LEU A 87 -1.29 -4.52 -9.75
N SER A 88 -0.14 -4.94 -10.25
CA SER A 88 0.04 -5.13 -11.69
C SER A 88 -1.02 -6.11 -12.21
N PRO A 89 -1.80 -5.73 -13.25
CA PRO A 89 -2.82 -6.61 -13.80
C PRO A 89 -2.22 -7.94 -14.27
N ARG A 90 -2.96 -9.03 -14.08
CA ARG A 90 -2.63 -10.30 -14.73
C ARG A 90 -2.89 -10.18 -16.22
N LEU A 91 -1.98 -10.72 -17.03
CA LEU A 91 -2.18 -10.82 -18.47
C LEU A 91 -2.38 -12.29 -18.86
N ASP A 92 -3.24 -12.49 -19.84
CA ASP A 92 -3.39 -13.80 -20.47
C ASP A 92 -2.08 -14.23 -21.12
N GLY A 93 -1.71 -15.49 -20.92
CA GLY A 93 -0.45 -16.05 -21.42
C GLY A 93 0.78 -15.72 -20.56
N GLU A 94 0.64 -15.02 -19.42
CA GLU A 94 1.74 -14.98 -18.46
C GLU A 94 2.02 -16.38 -17.91
N ASP A 95 3.24 -16.83 -18.14
CA ASP A 95 3.73 -18.10 -17.66
C ASP A 95 4.84 -17.90 -16.62
N HIS A 96 5.42 -19.04 -16.23
CA HIS A 96 6.55 -19.09 -15.32
C HIS A 96 7.83 -18.40 -15.83
N THR A 97 7.89 -17.86 -17.06
CA THR A 97 9.05 -17.15 -17.62
C THR A 97 8.91 -15.62 -17.57
N LYS A 98 7.82 -15.09 -17.00
CA LYS A 98 7.53 -13.64 -17.01
C LYS A 98 8.59 -12.72 -16.40
N ASP A 99 9.48 -13.24 -15.55
CA ASP A 99 10.66 -12.56 -15.01
C ASP A 99 11.81 -12.39 -16.01
N ILE A 100 11.84 -13.22 -17.05
CA ILE A 100 12.88 -13.25 -18.08
C ILE A 100 12.34 -13.00 -19.50
N ASP A 101 11.03 -12.84 -19.65
CA ASP A 101 10.40 -12.46 -20.91
C ASP A 101 10.58 -10.96 -21.18
N PHE A 102 11.62 -10.66 -21.95
CA PHE A 102 11.93 -9.32 -22.47
C PHE A 102 11.53 -9.17 -23.94
N THR A 103 10.61 -9.98 -24.45
CA THR A 103 10.11 -9.80 -25.82
C THR A 103 9.43 -8.44 -25.96
N ARG A 104 9.58 -7.82 -27.14
CA ARG A 104 8.99 -6.50 -27.43
C ARG A 104 7.47 -6.52 -27.24
N SER A 105 6.80 -7.59 -27.64
CA SER A 105 5.36 -7.79 -27.46
C SER A 105 4.98 -7.91 -25.99
N GLY A 106 5.70 -8.72 -25.21
CA GLY A 106 5.46 -8.89 -23.77
C GLY A 106 5.60 -7.58 -23.00
N ILE A 107 6.70 -6.85 -23.24
CA ILE A 107 6.95 -5.54 -22.63
C ILE A 107 5.83 -4.54 -22.96
N ARG A 108 5.46 -4.43 -24.24
CA ARG A 108 4.41 -3.49 -24.67
C ARG A 108 3.06 -3.82 -24.03
N THR A 109 2.72 -5.10 -23.90
CA THR A 109 1.47 -5.55 -23.30
C THR A 109 1.41 -5.22 -21.81
N ARG A 110 2.49 -5.52 -21.05
CA ARG A 110 2.62 -5.17 -19.63
C ARG A 110 2.57 -3.67 -19.38
N TRP A 111 3.24 -2.89 -20.23
CA TRP A 111 3.16 -1.43 -20.16
C TRP A 111 1.72 -0.95 -20.34
N GLN A 112 1.06 -1.37 -21.43
CA GLN A 112 -0.27 -0.88 -21.77
C GLN A 112 -1.28 -1.20 -20.64
N ALA A 113 -1.25 -2.43 -20.13
CA ALA A 113 -2.13 -2.83 -19.02
C ALA A 113 -1.86 -2.03 -17.74
N GLY A 114 -0.59 -1.81 -17.38
CA GLY A 114 -0.22 -0.99 -16.23
C GLY A 114 -0.64 0.48 -16.39
N TYR A 115 -0.51 1.03 -17.60
CA TYR A 115 -0.94 2.39 -17.92
C TYR A 115 -2.46 2.55 -17.79
N GLU A 116 -3.23 1.65 -18.40
CA GLU A 116 -4.70 1.65 -18.33
C GLU A 116 -5.20 1.47 -16.90
N HIS A 117 -4.58 0.58 -16.13
CA HIS A 117 -4.91 0.40 -14.72
C HIS A 117 -4.61 1.64 -13.89
N GLY A 118 -3.44 2.25 -14.08
CA GLY A 118 -3.09 3.52 -13.44
C GLY A 118 -4.07 4.64 -13.77
N GLN A 119 -4.45 4.78 -15.04
CA GLN A 119 -5.44 5.78 -15.47
C GLN A 119 -6.82 5.56 -14.83
N ARG A 120 -7.29 4.30 -14.75
CA ARG A 120 -8.55 3.98 -14.05
C ARG A 120 -8.50 4.42 -12.60
N VAL A 121 -7.47 4.03 -11.85
CA VAL A 121 -7.34 4.39 -10.43
C VAL A 121 -7.21 5.90 -10.23
N LEU A 122 -6.53 6.61 -11.13
CA LEU A 122 -6.45 8.07 -11.10
C LEU A 122 -7.79 8.77 -11.40
N THR A 123 -8.64 8.13 -12.19
CA THR A 123 -9.99 8.63 -12.51
C THR A 123 -10.95 8.37 -11.36
N ASP A 124 -10.90 7.17 -10.77
CA ASP A 124 -11.77 6.76 -9.66
C ASP A 124 -11.45 7.51 -8.36
N LYS A 125 -10.18 7.92 -8.19
CA LYS A 125 -9.67 8.65 -7.02
C LYS A 125 -10.16 8.09 -5.68
N PRO A 126 -9.87 6.81 -5.37
CA PRO A 126 -10.39 6.16 -4.16
C PRO A 126 -9.99 6.86 -2.84
N TRP A 127 -8.97 7.72 -2.88
CA TRP A 127 -8.54 8.53 -1.74
C TRP A 127 -9.41 9.76 -1.45
N GLU A 128 -10.31 10.18 -2.35
CA GLU A 128 -11.28 11.25 -2.12
C GLU A 128 -12.51 10.71 -1.35
N CYS A 129 -12.27 10.10 -0.18
CA CYS A 129 -13.29 9.56 0.71
C CYS A 129 -13.21 10.15 2.12
N GLU A 130 -14.28 10.00 2.90
CA GLU A 130 -14.23 10.30 4.33
C GLU A 130 -13.37 9.27 5.06
N VAL A 131 -12.54 9.74 5.98
CA VAL A 131 -11.55 8.90 6.67
C VAL A 131 -11.57 9.15 8.18
N ASP A 132 -11.36 8.07 8.94
CA ASP A 132 -11.09 8.19 10.37
C ASP A 132 -9.70 8.80 10.57
N MET A 133 -9.68 10.01 11.12
CA MET A 133 -8.44 10.75 11.41
C MET A 133 -7.53 9.99 12.39
N LEU A 134 -8.06 9.10 13.25
CA LEU A 134 -7.27 8.29 14.17
C LEU A 134 -6.52 7.15 13.47
N GLN A 135 -6.97 6.71 12.30
CA GLN A 135 -6.33 5.62 11.57
C GLN A 135 -4.95 6.04 11.05
N GLY A 136 -4.82 7.31 10.65
CA GLY A 136 -3.58 7.93 10.21
C GLY A 136 -3.08 7.46 8.83
N ILE A 137 -3.09 6.16 8.53
CA ILE A 137 -2.81 5.62 7.20
C ILE A 137 -4.07 4.94 6.68
N VAL A 138 -4.53 5.37 5.51
CA VAL A 138 -5.72 4.83 4.83
C VAL A 138 -5.25 4.09 3.59
N ILE A 139 -5.55 2.80 3.50
CA ILE A 139 -5.09 1.93 2.42
C ILE A 139 -6.20 1.77 1.39
N HIS A 140 -5.88 2.07 0.14
CA HIS A 140 -6.76 1.91 -1.02
C HIS A 140 -6.20 0.78 -1.89
N GLU A 141 -6.95 -0.30 -2.04
CA GLU A 141 -6.66 -1.35 -3.02
C GLU A 141 -7.74 -1.28 -4.11
N SER A 142 -7.36 -1.06 -5.37
CA SER A 142 -8.30 -1.28 -6.47
C SER A 142 -8.55 -2.78 -6.57
N GLN A 143 -9.80 -3.23 -6.37
CA GLN A 143 -10.16 -4.60 -6.69
C GLN A 143 -10.07 -4.79 -8.22
N GLU A 144 -9.57 -5.97 -8.64
CA GLU A 144 -9.71 -6.44 -10.02
C GLU A 144 -11.18 -6.77 -10.31
#